data_AF-A0A1H6QR96-F1
#
_entry.id   AF-A0A1H6QR96-F1
#
_cell.length_a   1.000
_cell.length_b   1.000
_cell.length_c   1.000
_cell.angle_alpha   90.00
_cell.angle_beta   90.00
_cell.angle_gamma   90.00
#
_symmetry.space_group_name_H-M   'P 1'
#
loop_
_entity.id
_entity.type
_entity.pdbx_description
1 polymer ?
#
loop_
_entity_poly.entity_id
_entity_poly.type
_entity_poly.pdbx_seq_one_letter_code
_entity_poly.pdbx_strand_id
1 'polypeptide(L)'
;MKAFLFFFVVTIFPFVSNAQKPPKNAKQIILTVDSTKSQETTVKEFVSYLNDRSYEIDNYNKDLGLVTTKGKEVKFWQLRLSVFIENNKIKITGTAFTSMLGIESYWPVENKGSLGSVFVHTWRETNETALNFPHSMIEYR
;
A
#
# COMPACT_ATOMS: atom_id res chain seq x y z
N MET A 1 -39.06 -22.96 -31.44
CA MET A 1 -38.80 -22.41 -30.09
C MET A 1 -37.65 -21.41 -30.21
N LYS A 2 -37.85 -20.14 -29.83
CA LYS A 2 -36.81 -19.10 -29.89
C LYS A 2 -36.12 -19.03 -28.52
N ALA A 3 -34.80 -19.21 -28.51
CA ALA A 3 -33.98 -19.13 -27.30
C ALA A 3 -33.90 -17.67 -26.82
N PHE A 4 -34.23 -17.43 -25.55
CA PHE A 4 -34.03 -16.16 -24.87
C PHE A 4 -32.58 -16.13 -24.35
N LEU A 5 -31.72 -15.32 -24.97
CA LEU A 5 -30.42 -14.97 -24.41
C LEU A 5 -30.65 -13.96 -23.28
N PHE A 6 -30.50 -14.40 -22.02
CA PHE A 6 -30.40 -13.49 -20.89
C PHE A 6 -28.99 -12.89 -20.84
N PHE A 7 -28.85 -11.66 -21.32
CA PHE A 7 -27.65 -10.85 -21.07
C PHE A 7 -27.69 -10.37 -19.61
N PHE A 8 -26.89 -11.00 -18.74
CA PHE A 8 -26.59 -10.46 -17.42
C PHE A 8 -25.58 -9.32 -17.60
N VAL A 9 -26.07 -8.08 -17.56
CA VAL A 9 -25.22 -6.90 -17.48
C VAL A 9 -24.76 -6.77 -16.04
N VAL A 10 -23.55 -7.22 -15.74
CA VAL A 10 -22.89 -6.93 -14.46
C VAL A 10 -22.46 -5.46 -14.50
N THR A 11 -23.27 -4.59 -13.90
CA THR A 11 -22.91 -3.18 -13.67
C THR A 11 -21.82 -3.12 -12.62
N ILE A 12 -20.57 -2.96 -13.07
CA ILE A 12 -19.43 -2.66 -12.21
C ILE A 12 -19.59 -1.19 -11.80
N PHE A 13 -20.10 -0.93 -10.60
CA PHE A 13 -20.08 0.42 -10.04
C PHE A 13 -18.61 0.82 -9.83
N PRO A 14 -18.13 1.93 -10.42
CA PRO A 14 -16.81 2.43 -10.08
C PRO A 14 -16.84 2.88 -8.62
N PHE A 15 -16.05 2.24 -7.77
CA PHE A 15 -15.75 2.75 -6.43
C PHE A 15 -15.09 4.12 -6.59
N VAL A 16 -15.86 5.20 -6.40
CA VAL A 16 -15.30 6.55 -6.34
C VAL A 16 -14.70 6.72 -4.95
N SER A 17 -13.42 6.37 -4.83
CA SER A 17 -12.61 6.70 -3.67
C SER A 17 -12.59 8.23 -3.51
N ASN A 18 -13.12 8.75 -2.40
CA ASN A 18 -12.92 10.14 -2.03
C ASN A 18 -11.44 10.31 -1.65
N ALA A 19 -10.60 10.61 -2.64
CA ALA A 19 -9.18 10.83 -2.43
C ALA A 19 -8.97 12.14 -1.64
N GLN A 20 -8.80 12.03 -0.32
CA GLN A 20 -8.32 13.12 0.51
C GLN A 20 -6.93 13.54 0.01
N LYS A 21 -6.65 14.85 -0.12
CA LYS A 21 -5.28 15.28 -0.39
C LYS A 21 -4.40 14.91 0.83
N PRO A 22 -3.25 14.24 0.64
CA PRO A 22 -2.42 13.84 1.77
C PRO A 22 -1.91 15.09 2.51
N PRO A 23 -2.14 15.21 3.83
CA PRO A 23 -1.70 16.35 4.62
C PRO A 23 -0.18 16.33 4.76
N LYS A 24 0.42 17.50 4.97
CA LYS A 24 1.85 17.62 5.25
C LYS A 24 2.18 16.89 6.56
N ASN A 25 3.33 16.22 6.59
CA ASN A 25 3.85 15.41 7.69
C ASN A 25 3.06 14.13 8.00
N ALA A 26 2.14 13.70 7.12
CA ALA A 26 1.57 12.34 7.23
C ALA A 26 2.69 11.31 7.16
N LYS A 27 2.72 10.36 8.08
CA LYS A 27 3.69 9.26 8.21
C LYS A 27 3.11 7.92 7.79
N GLN A 28 1.79 7.81 7.77
CA GLN A 28 1.07 6.58 7.52
C GLN A 28 -0.10 6.79 6.57
N ILE A 29 -0.35 5.78 5.75
CA ILE A 29 -1.52 5.68 4.89
C ILE A 29 -2.36 4.52 5.41
N ILE A 30 -3.64 4.75 5.65
CA ILE A 30 -4.56 3.74 6.18
C ILE A 30 -5.64 3.49 5.14
N LEU A 31 -5.70 2.26 4.66
CA LEU A 31 -6.75 1.79 3.78
C LEU A 31 -7.82 1.10 4.63
N THR A 32 -9.09 1.41 4.37
CA THR A 32 -10.21 0.60 4.83
C THR A 32 -10.62 -0.35 3.70
N VAL A 33 -10.70 -1.63 4.01
CA VAL A 33 -11.01 -2.71 3.06
C VAL A 33 -12.32 -3.40 3.42
N ASP A 34 -12.70 -4.40 2.63
CA ASP A 34 -13.90 -5.19 2.85
C ASP A 34 -13.88 -5.90 4.22
N SER A 35 -14.82 -5.53 5.08
CA SER A 35 -14.94 -6.07 6.44
C SER A 35 -15.47 -7.51 6.50
N THR A 36 -15.94 -8.06 5.38
CA THR A 36 -16.39 -9.46 5.32
C THR A 36 -15.22 -10.44 5.19
N LYS A 37 -14.04 -9.95 4.80
CA LYS A 37 -12.84 -10.78 4.65
C LYS A 37 -12.13 -10.97 5.98
N SER A 38 -11.58 -12.18 6.18
CA SER A 38 -10.71 -12.44 7.32
C SER A 38 -9.39 -11.66 7.21
N GLN A 39 -8.72 -11.43 8.35
CA GLN A 39 -7.37 -10.84 8.36
C GLN A 39 -6.40 -11.67 7.53
N GLU A 40 -6.43 -13.01 7.65
CA GLU A 40 -5.56 -13.91 6.89
C GLU A 40 -5.78 -13.75 5.38
N THR A 41 -7.04 -13.67 4.93
CA THR A 41 -7.39 -13.43 3.53
C THR A 41 -6.83 -12.09 3.05
N THR A 42 -7.03 -11.04 3.85
CA THR A 42 -6.56 -9.68 3.52
C THR A 42 -5.04 -9.63 3.44
N VAL A 43 -4.33 -10.30 4.35
CA VAL A 43 -2.86 -10.43 4.31
C VAL A 43 -2.41 -11.11 3.01
N LYS A 44 -3.03 -12.25 2.65
CA LYS A 44 -2.66 -12.98 1.42
C LYS A 44 -2.89 -12.14 0.17
N GLU A 45 -4.03 -11.47 0.07
CA GLU A 45 -4.35 -10.58 -1.05
C GLU A 45 -3.36 -9.41 -1.15
N PHE A 46 -3.04 -8.78 -0.01
CA PHE A 46 -2.11 -7.66 0.02
C PHE A 46 -0.67 -8.09 -0.32
N VAL A 47 -0.23 -9.26 0.15
CA VAL A 47 1.08 -9.84 -0.22
C VAL A 47 1.13 -10.15 -1.72
N SER A 48 0.09 -10.77 -2.29
CA SER A 48 0.01 -11.01 -3.74
C SER A 48 0.13 -9.71 -4.52
N TYR A 49 -0.61 -8.69 -4.10
CA TYR A 49 -0.56 -7.36 -4.71
C TYR A 49 0.84 -6.72 -4.65
N LEU A 50 1.54 -6.84 -3.52
CA LEU A 50 2.92 -6.34 -3.38
C LEU A 50 3.86 -7.06 -4.34
N ASN A 51 3.75 -8.39 -4.46
CA ASN A 51 4.55 -9.17 -5.40
C ASN A 51 4.28 -8.76 -6.86
N ASP A 52 3.02 -8.55 -7.24
CA ASP A 52 2.62 -8.06 -8.58
C ASP A 52 3.22 -6.68 -8.88
N ARG A 53 3.47 -5.87 -7.84
CA ARG A 53 4.12 -4.55 -7.89
C ARG A 53 5.65 -4.63 -7.77
N SER A 54 6.22 -5.83 -7.90
CA SER A 54 7.65 -6.14 -7.82
C SER A 54 8.29 -5.78 -6.47
N TYR A 55 7.53 -5.85 -5.38
CA TYR A 55 8.10 -5.85 -4.04
C TYR A 55 8.42 -7.28 -3.62
N GLU A 56 9.63 -7.50 -3.10
CA GLU A 56 9.97 -8.76 -2.42
C GLU A 56 9.54 -8.68 -0.96
N ILE A 57 8.92 -9.73 -0.44
CA ILE A 57 8.59 -9.85 0.99
C ILE A 57 9.82 -10.29 1.76
N ASP A 58 10.15 -9.55 2.82
CA ASP A 58 11.22 -9.89 3.76
C ASP A 58 10.67 -10.76 4.89
N ASN A 59 9.57 -10.32 5.50
CA ASN A 59 8.89 -11.02 6.57
C ASN A 59 7.38 -10.82 6.47
N TYR A 60 6.60 -11.85 6.79
CA TYR A 60 5.18 -11.69 7.04
C TYR A 60 4.70 -12.63 8.14
N ASN A 61 3.82 -12.14 8.99
CA ASN A 61 3.15 -12.89 10.03
C ASN A 61 1.64 -12.70 9.87
N LYS A 62 0.95 -13.74 9.39
CA LYS A 62 -0.49 -13.69 9.11
C LYS A 62 -1.35 -13.52 10.38
N ASP A 63 -0.89 -14.05 11.51
CA ASP A 63 -1.62 -14.03 12.77
C ASP A 63 -1.56 -12.63 13.40
N LEU A 64 -0.42 -11.95 13.27
CA LEU A 64 -0.23 -10.57 13.70
C LEU A 64 -0.59 -9.54 12.62
N GLY A 65 -0.91 -9.98 11.40
CA GLY A 65 -1.20 -9.09 10.28
C GLY A 65 -0.01 -8.21 9.86
N LEU A 66 1.22 -8.63 10.15
CA LEU A 66 2.43 -7.87 9.83
C LEU A 66 3.01 -8.31 8.49
N VAL A 67 3.33 -7.35 7.62
CA VAL A 67 4.05 -7.59 6.36
C VAL A 67 5.15 -6.55 6.24
N THR A 68 6.38 -6.97 5.95
CA THR A 68 7.51 -6.07 5.68
C THR A 68 8.19 -6.51 4.39
N THR A 69 8.50 -5.55 3.52
CA THR A 69 9.20 -5.81 2.26
C THR A 69 10.71 -5.70 2.43
N LYS A 70 11.46 -6.25 1.47
CA LYS A 70 12.85 -5.83 1.26
C LYS A 70 12.90 -4.42 0.67
N GLY A 71 14.11 -3.91 0.49
CA GLY A 71 14.34 -2.66 -0.23
C GLY A 71 14.02 -2.81 -1.71
N LYS A 72 13.06 -2.02 -2.21
CA LYS A 72 12.81 -1.81 -3.63
C LYS A 72 13.55 -0.55 -4.07
N GLU A 73 14.32 -0.61 -5.15
CA GLU A 73 14.98 0.58 -5.68
C GLU A 73 13.96 1.62 -6.15
N VAL A 74 14.15 2.85 -5.69
CA VAL A 74 13.40 4.04 -6.12
C VAL A 74 14.45 5.11 -6.43
N LYS A 75 14.81 5.24 -7.72
CA LYS A 75 15.90 6.12 -8.17
C LYS A 75 17.26 5.76 -7.54
N PHE A 76 17.74 6.53 -6.56
CA PHE A 76 19.07 6.39 -5.94
C PHE A 76 19.02 6.03 -4.46
N TRP A 77 17.86 5.55 -3.99
CA TRP A 77 17.64 5.03 -2.64
C TRP A 77 16.74 3.80 -2.74
N GLN A 78 16.55 3.13 -1.61
CA GLN A 78 15.67 1.98 -1.47
C GLN A 78 14.47 2.35 -0.60
N LEU A 79 13.30 1.80 -0.95
CA LEU A 79 12.06 1.88 -0.20
C LEU A 79 11.79 0.53 0.45
N ARG A 80 11.57 0.52 1.76
CA ARG A 80 10.96 -0.60 2.49
C ARG A 80 9.56 -0.20 2.92
N LEU A 81 8.58 -1.07 2.69
CA LEU A 81 7.23 -0.93 3.22
C LEU A 81 7.10 -1.77 4.48
N SER A 82 6.51 -1.19 5.51
CA SER A 82 6.02 -1.90 6.70
C SER A 82 4.51 -1.72 6.77
N VAL A 83 3.81 -2.84 6.88
CA VAL A 83 2.37 -2.92 6.75
C VAL A 83 1.81 -3.68 7.95
N PHE A 84 0.76 -3.14 8.55
CA PHE A 84 0.01 -3.77 9.63
C PHE A 84 -1.47 -3.84 9.26
N ILE A 85 -2.00 -5.06 9.25
CA ILE A 85 -3.35 -5.40 8.85
C ILE A 85 -4.10 -5.85 10.09
N GLU A 86 -5.13 -5.10 10.46
CA GLU A 86 -5.91 -5.35 11.66
C GLU A 86 -7.38 -5.09 11.34
N ASN A 87 -8.22 -6.10 11.55
CA ASN A 87 -9.62 -6.09 11.14
C ASN A 87 -9.74 -5.76 9.63
N ASN A 88 -10.45 -4.68 9.30
CA ASN A 88 -10.65 -4.19 7.94
C ASN A 88 -9.74 -3.00 7.60
N LYS A 89 -8.60 -2.83 8.30
CA LYS A 89 -7.68 -1.72 8.08
C LYS A 89 -6.28 -2.21 7.71
N ILE A 90 -5.71 -1.62 6.67
CA ILE A 90 -4.32 -1.82 6.25
C ILE A 90 -3.57 -0.51 6.51
N LYS A 91 -2.66 -0.54 7.47
CA LYS A 91 -1.80 0.60 7.84
C LYS A 91 -0.44 0.44 7.16
N ILE A 92 -0.08 1.37 6.28
CA ILE A 92 1.13 1.31 5.45
C ILE A 92 2.06 2.45 5.82
N THR A 93 3.33 2.13 6.09
CA THR A 93 4.41 3.09 6.33
C THR A 93 5.59 2.82 5.42
N GLY A 94 6.20 3.87 4.87
CA GLY A 94 7.40 3.78 4.05
C GLY A 94 8.65 4.17 4.83
N THR A 95 9.74 3.46 4.59
CA THR A 95 11.08 3.80 5.09
C THR A 95 12.01 3.93 3.90
N ALA A 96 12.66 5.08 3.77
CA ALA A 96 13.73 5.29 2.79
C ALA A 96 15.04 4.87 3.42
N PHE A 97 15.88 4.15 2.68
CA PHE A 97 17.23 3.86 3.13
C PHE A 97 18.21 3.78 1.97
N THR A 98 19.49 3.95 2.27
CA THR A 98 20.60 3.76 1.34
C THR A 98 21.57 2.76 1.94
N SER A 99 22.10 1.84 1.14
CA SER A 99 23.21 0.96 1.52
C SER A 99 24.46 1.36 0.74
N MET A 100 24.90 2.61 0.89
CA MET A 100 26.19 3.02 0.34
C MET A 100 27.32 2.52 1.25
N LEU A 101 28.25 1.75 0.68
CA LEU A 101 29.49 1.31 1.34
C LEU A 101 29.26 0.54 2.66
N GLY A 102 28.15 -0.19 2.77
CA GLY A 102 27.81 -0.97 3.97
C GLY A 102 27.28 -0.14 5.15
N ILE A 103 27.11 1.18 4.98
CA ILE A 103 26.46 2.04 5.96
C ILE A 103 24.98 2.16 5.59
N GLU A 104 24.14 1.52 6.38
CA GLU A 104 22.69 1.64 6.22
C GLU A 104 22.19 2.86 7.00
N SER A 105 21.65 3.83 6.27
CA SER A 105 20.95 4.96 6.88
C SER A 105 19.46 4.81 6.64
N TYR A 106 18.68 4.81 7.71
CA TYR A 106 17.23 4.61 7.67
C TYR A 106 16.50 5.90 8.03
N TRP A 107 15.55 6.29 7.18
CA TRP A 107 14.71 7.45 7.42
C TRP A 107 13.24 7.07 7.31
N PRO A 108 12.44 7.19 8.39
CA PRO A 108 10.99 7.07 8.27
C PRO A 108 10.49 8.17 7.34
N VAL A 109 9.59 7.81 6.42
CA VAL A 109 9.11 8.73 5.40
C VAL A 109 7.85 9.42 5.88
N GLU A 110 7.80 10.73 5.67
CA GLU A 110 6.60 11.52 5.86
C GLU A 110 6.35 12.42 4.65
N ASN A 111 5.09 12.79 4.43
CA ASN A 111 4.70 13.70 3.36
C ASN A 111 5.26 15.11 3.59
N LYS A 112 6.46 15.40 3.10
CA LYS A 112 7.06 16.74 3.22
C LYS A 112 6.45 17.77 2.26
N GLY A 113 5.44 17.41 1.46
CA GLY A 113 4.89 18.26 0.40
C GLY A 113 5.86 18.35 -0.77
N SER A 114 6.38 19.55 -1.07
CA SER A 114 7.37 19.77 -2.14
C SER A 114 8.83 19.79 -1.66
N LEU A 115 9.10 19.57 -0.36
CA LEU A 115 10.42 19.72 0.23
C LEU A 115 11.20 18.39 0.23
N GLY A 116 12.30 18.34 -0.53
CA GLY A 116 13.30 17.25 -0.54
C GLY A 116 12.99 16.09 -1.49
N SER A 117 13.96 15.68 -2.33
CA SER A 117 13.73 14.67 -3.38
C SER A 117 13.42 13.28 -2.84
N VAL A 118 14.23 12.77 -1.91
CA VAL A 118 14.12 11.41 -1.36
C VAL A 118 12.75 11.18 -0.72
N PHE A 119 12.40 11.99 0.28
CA PHE A 119 11.14 11.84 1.01
C PHE A 119 9.91 11.98 0.12
N VAL A 120 9.93 12.91 -0.83
CA VAL A 120 8.80 13.12 -1.76
C VAL A 120 8.61 11.94 -2.70
N HIS A 121 9.69 11.39 -3.26
CA HIS A 121 9.59 10.26 -4.16
C HIS A 121 9.23 8.97 -3.43
N THR A 122 9.82 8.72 -2.26
CA THR A 122 9.48 7.54 -1.47
C THR A 122 8.04 7.60 -0.97
N TRP A 123 7.59 8.77 -0.50
CA TRP A 123 6.18 8.96 -0.11
C TRP A 123 5.24 8.77 -1.29
N ARG A 124 5.59 9.29 -2.48
CA ARG A 124 4.79 9.11 -3.69
C ARG A 124 4.66 7.64 -4.06
N GLU A 125 5.74 6.88 -4.06
CA GLU A 125 5.71 5.44 -4.35
C GLU A 125 4.87 4.67 -3.30
N THR A 126 4.99 5.03 -2.02
CA THR A 126 4.12 4.47 -0.95
C THR A 126 2.64 4.79 -1.21
N ASN A 127 2.32 6.04 -1.54
CA ASN A 127 0.96 6.49 -1.80
C ASN A 127 0.37 5.87 -3.08
N GLU A 128 1.14 5.77 -4.15
CA GLU A 128 0.73 5.08 -5.38
C GLU A 128 0.48 3.59 -5.12
N THR A 129 1.31 2.94 -4.29
CA THR A 129 1.09 1.54 -3.89
C THR A 129 -0.17 1.39 -3.03
N ALA A 130 -0.48 2.35 -2.16
CA ALA A 130 -1.71 2.31 -1.37
C ALA A 130 -2.97 2.55 -2.23
N LEU A 131 -2.94 3.56 -3.11
CA LEU A 131 -4.09 3.96 -3.94
C LEU A 131 -4.50 2.90 -4.97
N ASN A 132 -3.56 2.05 -5.41
CA ASN A 132 -3.83 1.02 -6.40
C ASN A 132 -4.22 -0.34 -5.80
N PHE A 133 -4.31 -0.46 -4.48
CA PHE A 133 -4.90 -1.62 -3.82
C PHE A 133 -6.42 -1.42 -3.63
N PRO A 134 -7.29 -2.43 -3.79
CA PRO A 134 -8.72 -2.28 -3.56
C PRO A 134 -9.05 -1.80 -2.14
N HIS A 135 -9.74 -0.65 -2.04
CA HIS A 135 -10.12 -0.03 -0.77
C HIS A 135 -11.45 0.73 -0.90
N SER A 136 -12.19 0.83 0.19
CA SER A 136 -13.41 1.65 0.28
C SER A 136 -13.12 3.07 0.75
N MET A 137 -12.06 3.26 1.55
CA MET A 137 -11.65 4.55 2.08
C MET A 137 -10.13 4.60 2.26
N ILE A 138 -9.56 5.79 2.11
CA ILE A 138 -8.16 6.09 2.41
C ILE A 138 -8.08 7.25 3.42
N GLU A 139 -7.31 7.05 4.49
CA GLU A 139 -6.98 8.08 5.49
C GLU A 139 -5.46 8.30 5.51
N TYR A 140 -5.04 9.52 5.84
CA TYR A 140 -3.63 9.88 6.02
C TYR A 140 -3.39 10.39 7.43
N ARG A 141 -2.35 9.88 8.12
CA ARG A 141 -2.00 10.25 9.49
C ARG A 141 -0.53 10.52 9.64
#